data_AF-A0A967ZEY7-F1
#
_entry.id   AF-A0A967ZEY7-F1
#
_cell.length_a   1.000
_cell.length_b   1.000
_cell.length_c   1.000
_cell.angle_alpha   90.00
_cell.angle_beta   90.00
_cell.angle_gamma   90.00
#
_symmetry.space_group_name_H-M   'P 1'
#
loop_
_entity.id
_entity.type
_entity.pdbx_description
1 polymer ?
#
loop_
_entity_poly.entity_id
_entity_poly.type
_entity_poly.pdbx_seq_one_letter_code
_entity_poly.pdbx_strand_id
1 'polypeptide(L)' 'MGKVLHGGLTVSVEAGTFSDCIETMDFTRLEPGAREHKFYCAGVGMVLEVEPAGGRTRNELVSVVMPGG' A
#
# COMPACT_ATOMS: atom_id res chain seq x y z
N MET A 1 3.14 -8.10 -12.37
CA MET A 1 4.40 -8.48 -11.70
C MET A 1 4.54 -7.52 -10.53
N GLY A 2 4.95 -8.00 -9.35
CA GLY A 2 5.15 -7.15 -8.18
C GLY A 2 6.59 -7.26 -7.69
N LYS A 3 7.16 -6.15 -7.24
CA LYS A 3 8.50 -6.11 -6.61
C LYS A 3 8.39 -5.44 -5.24
N VAL A 4 8.92 -6.09 -4.20
CA VAL A 4 9.08 -5.44 -2.88
C VAL A 4 10.17 -4.37 -2.99
N LEU A 5 9.86 -3.15 -2.56
CA LEU A 5 10.77 -2.01 -2.56
C LEU A 5 11.38 -1.77 -1.18
N HIS A 6 10.54 -1.73 -0.15
CA HIS A 6 10.93 -1.40 1.21
C HIS A 6 10.16 -2.22 2.25
N GLY A 7 10.68 -2.30 3.46
CA GLY A 7 10.03 -2.94 4.62
C GLY A 7 10.32 -2.16 5.91
N GLY A 8 9.62 -2.50 7.00
CA GLY A 8 9.74 -1.79 8.28
C GLY A 8 9.15 -0.37 8.24
N LEU A 9 8.24 -0.11 7.30
CA LEU A 9 7.66 1.22 7.11
C LEU A 9 6.56 1.50 8.14
N THR A 10 6.40 2.78 8.47
CA THR A 10 5.24 3.31 9.18
C THR A 10 4.35 4.02 8.17
N VAL A 11 3.08 3.62 8.09
CA VAL A 11 2.10 4.16 7.13
C VAL A 11 0.91 4.72 7.88
N SER A 12 0.59 5.99 7.62
CA SER A 12 -0.56 6.68 8.21
C SER A 12 -1.65 6.90 7.17
N VAL A 13 -2.87 6.49 7.52
CA VAL A 13 -4.09 6.62 6.73
C VAL A 13 -5.26 6.98 7.66
N GLU A 14 -6.45 7.21 7.11
CA GLU A 14 -7.62 7.57 7.91
C GLU A 14 -7.99 6.51 8.98
N ALA A 15 -7.84 5.21 8.69
CA ALA A 15 -8.08 4.15 9.66
C ALA A 15 -7.10 4.14 10.86
N GLY A 16 -5.97 4.85 10.75
CA GLY A 16 -4.95 4.91 11.79
C GLY A 16 -3.53 4.83 11.25
N THR A 17 -2.58 4.58 12.16
CA THR A 17 -1.16 4.41 11.82
C THR A 17 -0.75 2.96 12.04
N PHE A 18 -0.14 2.38 11.01
CA PHE A 18 0.34 1.00 10.99
C PHE A 18 1.86 0.98 10.92
N SER A 19 2.49 0.09 11.67
CA SER A 19 3.94 -0.09 11.68
C SER A 19 4.34 -1.44 11.10
N ASP A 20 5.62 -1.59 10.76
CA ASP A 20 6.20 -2.80 10.18
C ASP A 20 5.53 -3.22 8.85
N CYS A 21 5.22 -2.22 8.02
CA CYS A 21 4.60 -2.43 6.73
C CYS A 21 5.66 -2.64 5.63
N ILE A 22 5.25 -3.30 4.54
CA ILE A 22 6.03 -3.43 3.32
C ILE A 22 5.45 -2.57 2.20
N GLU A 23 6.32 -2.10 1.32
CA GLU A 23 5.94 -1.43 0.08
C GLU A 23 6.26 -2.33 -1.11
N THR A 24 5.30 -2.48 -2.00
CA THR A 24 5.46 -3.19 -3.27
C THR A 24 5.15 -2.26 -4.43
N MET A 25 5.88 -2.43 -5.52
CA MET A 25 5.60 -1.79 -6.79
C MET A 25 5.04 -2.81 -7.77
N ASP A 26 3.79 -2.61 -8.15
CA ASP A 26 3.12 -3.39 -9.18
C ASP A 26 3.30 -2.74 -10.56
N PHE A 27 3.56 -3.58 -11.55
CA PHE A 27 3.68 -3.18 -12.94
C PHE A 27 3.27 -4.31 -13.89
N THR A 28 2.86 -3.94 -15.09
CA THR A 28 2.53 -4.88 -16.17
C THR A 28 3.34 -4.56 -17.42
N ARG A 29 3.54 -5.57 -18.28
CA ARG A 29 4.12 -5.34 -19.61
C ARG A 29 3.16 -4.59 -20.54
N LEU A 30 1.86 -4.68 -20.28
CA LEU A 30 0.81 -4.02 -21.06
C LEU A 30 0.76 -2.52 -20.78
N GLU A 31 1.10 -2.10 -19.56
CA GLU A 31 1.11 -0.71 -19.12
C GLU A 31 2.50 -0.34 -18.58
N PRO A 32 3.49 -0.12 -19.46
CA PRO A 32 4.89 0.06 -19.06
C PRO A 32 5.13 1.31 -18.23
N GLY A 33 4.23 2.30 -18.29
CA GLY A 33 4.28 3.53 -17.49
C GLY A 33 3.55 3.45 -16.16
N ALA A 34 2.64 2.49 -15.99
CA ALA A 34 1.91 2.32 -14.74
C ALA A 34 2.84 1.70 -13.69
N ARG A 35 2.99 2.40 -12.57
CA ARG A 35 3.71 1.95 -11.40
C ARG A 35 2.78 2.20 -10.22
N GLU A 36 2.23 1.15 -9.64
CA GLU A 36 1.36 1.28 -8.48
C GLU A 36 2.17 0.92 -7.24
N HIS A 37 2.23 1.82 -6.26
CA HIS A 37 2.88 1.59 -4.99
C HIS A 37 1.81 1.17 -3.98
N LYS A 38 1.89 -0.07 -3.53
CA LYS A 38 0.95 -0.66 -2.56
C LYS A 38 1.67 -0.93 -1.26
N PHE A 39 1.03 -0.59 -0.15
CA PHE A 39 1.55 -0.76 1.19
C PHE A 39 0.71 -1.79 1.92
N TYR A 40 1.38 -2.81 2.47
CA TYR A 40 0.74 -3.90 3.20
C TYR A 40 1.28 -3.99 4.61
N CYS A 41 0.40 -4.22 5.58
CA CYS A 41 0.77 -4.39 6.99
C CYS A 41 0.22 -5.72 7.51
N ALA A 42 1.01 -6.39 8.36
CA ALA A 42 0.64 -7.67 8.93
C ALA A 42 -0.65 -7.58 9.76
N GLY A 43 -1.50 -8.61 9.66
CA GLY A 43 -2.81 -8.63 10.33
C GLY A 43 -3.89 -7.75 9.69
N VAL A 44 -3.56 -6.92 8.69
CA VAL A 44 -4.50 -6.02 8.01
C VAL A 44 -4.65 -6.33 6.53
N GLY A 45 -3.53 -6.48 5.82
CA GLY A 45 -3.51 -6.51 4.35
C GLY A 45 -3.10 -5.15 3.78
N MET A 46 -3.70 -4.74 2.65
CA MET A 46 -3.35 -3.48 1.99
C MET A 46 -3.95 -2.29 2.75
N VAL A 47 -3.11 -1.31 3.09
CA VAL A 47 -3.54 -0.11 3.82
C VAL A 47 -3.50 1.15 2.97
N LEU A 48 -2.65 1.20 1.96
CA LEU A 48 -2.48 2.35 1.09
C LEU A 48 -2.07 1.88 -0.31
N GLU A 49 -2.59 2.54 -1.33
CA GLU A 49 -2.15 2.46 -2.71
C GLU A 49 -2.02 3.87 -3.27
N VAL A 50 -0.89 4.15 -3.89
CA VAL A 50 -0.63 5.43 -4.56
C VAL A 50 0.07 5.21 -5.90
N GLU A 51 -0.20 6.09 -6.85
CA GLU A 51 0.69 6.25 -8.00
C GLU A 51 1.86 7.18 -7.61
N PRO A 52 3.12 6.88 -8.01
CA PRO A 52 4.27 7.72 -7.76
C PRO A 52 4.17 9.03 -8.57
N ALA A 53 4.96 10.02 -8.14
CA ALA A 53 4.94 11.43 -8.53
C ALA A 53 4.29 11.75 -9.89
N GLY A 54 3.10 12.37 -9.86
CA GLY A 54 2.33 12.82 -11.03
C GLY A 54 1.02 12.05 -11.26
N GLY A 55 0.84 10.90 -10.58
CA GLY A 55 -0.42 10.17 -10.58
C GLY A 55 -1.51 10.85 -9.75
N ARG A 56 -2.76 10.44 -9.99
CA ARG A 56 -3.96 11.04 -9.34
C ARG A 56 -4.57 10.12 -8.29
N THR A 57 -4.14 8.87 -8.24
CA THR A 57 -4.79 7.86 -7.41
C THR A 57 -4.13 7.77 -6.04
N ARG A 58 -4.95 7.95 -5.01
CA ARG A 58 -4.65 7.60 -3.62
C ARG A 58 -5.84 6.84 -3.06
N ASN A 59 -5.69 5.55 -2.88
CA ASN A 59 -6.67 4.70 -2.21
C ASN A 59 -6.12 4.35 -0.84
N GLU A 60 -6.83 4.69 0.22
CA GLU A 60 -6.40 4.44 1.59
C GLU A 60 -7.45 3.67 2.39
N LEU A 61 -7.00 2.90 3.37
CA LEU A 61 -7.88 2.24 4.32
C LEU A 61 -8.50 3.30 5.24
N VAL A 62 -9.82 3.43 5.14
CA VAL A 62 -10.61 4.38 5.95
C VAL A 62 -11.12 3.76 7.25
N SER A 63 -11.43 2.47 7.26
CA SER A 63 -11.83 1.75 8.47
C SER A 63 -11.63 0.25 8.29
N VAL A 64 -11.31 -0.44 9.39
CA VAL A 64 -11.23 -1.90 9.45
C VAL A 64 -11.71 -2.38 10.81
N VAL A 65 -12.50 -3.44 10.83
CA VAL A 65 -12.95 -4.11 12.05
C VAL A 65 -12.28 -5.47 12.11
N MET A 66 -11.34 -5.63 13.05
CA MET A 66 -10.72 -6.92 13.30
C MET A 66 -11.62 -7.73 14.24
N PRO A 67 -11.96 -8.99 13.91
CA PRO A 67 -12.55 -9.88 14.91
C PRO A 67 -11.54 -10.02 16.06
N GLY A 68 -12.00 -9.78 17.29
CA GLY A 68 -11.16 -9.57 18.47
C GLY A 68 -10.04 -10.60 18.66
N GLY A 69 -8.87 -10.11 19.10
CA GLY A 69 -7.73 -10.93 19.50
C GLY A 69 -7.92 -11.65 20.83
#